data_AF-A0A8K0EKV3-F1
#
_entry.id   AF-A0A8K0EKV3-F1
#
_cell.length_a   1.000
_cell.length_b   1.000
_cell.length_c   1.000
_cell.angle_alpha   90.00
_cell.angle_beta   90.00
_cell.angle_gamma   90.00
#
_symmetry.space_group_name_H-M   'P 1'
#
loop_
_entity.id
_entity.type
_entity.pdbx_description
1 polymer ?
#
loop_
_entity_poly.entity_id
_entity_poly.type
_entity_poly.pdbx_seq_one_letter_code
_entity_poly.pdbx_strand_id
1 'polypeptide(L)'
;MEKGCVLSKASAVLLGVFFVVVVVAVGLLAGLVGRETCEVDRDGSSDAVVIQPTADPATPTPYPPGPWDNVRLPLSLLPETYDVLLKIDLENFVFSGNVEILMLCNTSATEIIVHTNKLNISKVRFTDDDGSARDITDYWFHLPNQFLVVPAGKALRVGQMYRLYVEFVGPLKDDLAGLYLSQYTGSDGNPR
;
A
#
# COMPACT_ATOMS: atom_id res chain seq x y z
N MET A 1 15.63 -56.04 -32.41
CA MET A 1 14.82 -55.79 -33.62
C MET A 1 14.04 -54.51 -33.40
N GLU A 2 14.64 -53.37 -33.74
CA GLU A 2 14.00 -52.05 -33.65
C GLU A 2 13.00 -51.89 -34.79
N LYS A 3 11.73 -51.68 -34.45
CA LYS A 3 10.70 -51.33 -35.43
C LYS A 3 10.83 -49.84 -35.71
N GLY A 4 11.54 -49.49 -36.78
CA GLY A 4 11.58 -48.13 -37.31
C GLY A 4 10.18 -47.70 -37.72
N CYS A 5 9.58 -46.77 -36.97
CA CYS A 5 8.28 -46.20 -37.28
C CYS A 5 8.46 -45.17 -38.40
N VAL A 6 8.31 -45.60 -39.65
CA VAL A 6 8.37 -44.69 -40.81
C VAL A 6 7.08 -43.87 -40.88
N LEU A 7 7.18 -42.58 -40.54
CA LEU A 7 6.08 -41.63 -40.73
C LEU A 7 5.76 -41.54 -42.22
N SER A 8 4.58 -42.01 -42.62
CA SER A 8 4.07 -41.78 -43.97
C SER A 8 3.95 -40.27 -44.21
N LYS A 9 4.20 -39.82 -45.45
CA LYS A 9 4.02 -38.42 -45.86
C LYS A 9 2.63 -37.90 -45.49
N ALA A 10 1.60 -38.76 -45.56
CA ALA A 10 0.24 -38.43 -45.14
C ALA A 10 0.14 -38.18 -43.62
N SER A 11 0.83 -38.98 -42.80
CA SER A 11 0.86 -38.82 -41.34
C SER A 11 1.63 -37.56 -40.92
N ALA A 12 2.72 -37.22 -41.61
CA ALA A 12 3.45 -35.98 -41.38
C ALA A 12 2.61 -34.74 -41.72
N VAL A 13 1.86 -34.78 -42.83
CA VAL A 13 0.94 -33.71 -43.21
C VAL A 13 -0.20 -33.57 -42.20
N LEU A 14 -0.78 -34.68 -41.74
CA LEU A 14 -1.83 -34.69 -40.71
C LEU A 14 -1.34 -34.09 -39.38
N LEU A 15 -0.13 -34.43 -38.94
CA LEU A 15 0.45 -33.88 -37.72
C LEU A 15 0.75 -32.38 -37.84
N GLY A 16 1.23 -31.93 -39.02
CA GLY A 16 1.44 -30.52 -39.30
C GLY A 16 0.14 -29.71 -39.29
N VAL A 17 -0.90 -30.23 -39.96
CA VAL A 17 -2.23 -29.60 -39.96
C VAL A 17 -2.81 -29.57 -38.54
N PHE A 18 -2.69 -30.65 -37.77
CA PHE A 18 -3.15 -30.70 -36.39
C PHE A 18 -2.44 -29.65 -35.51
N PHE A 19 -1.12 -29.51 -35.65
CA PHE A 19 -0.37 -28.49 -34.91
C PHE A 19 -0.81 -27.06 -35.25
N VAL A 20 -1.04 -26.76 -36.53
CA VAL A 20 -1.55 -25.45 -36.97
C VAL A 20 -2.94 -25.18 -36.40
N VAL A 21 -3.83 -26.18 -36.41
CA VAL A 21 -5.18 -26.06 -35.83
C VAL A 21 -5.12 -25.79 -34.33
N VAL A 22 -4.23 -26.47 -33.59
CA VAL A 22 -4.04 -26.24 -32.15
C VAL A 22 -3.53 -24.82 -31.87
N VAL A 23 -2.56 -24.33 -32.64
CA VAL A 23 -2.03 -22.96 -32.48
C VAL A 23 -3.11 -21.91 -32.76
N VAL A 24 -3.92 -22.09 -33.80
CA VAL A 24 -5.04 -21.18 -34.11
C VAL A 24 -6.11 -21.25 -33.02
N ALA A 25 -6.45 -22.43 -32.51
CA ALA A 25 -7.42 -22.59 -31.44
C ALA A 25 -6.97 -21.93 -30.12
N VAL A 26 -5.69 -22.08 -29.75
CA VAL A 26 -5.11 -21.41 -28.58
C VAL A 26 -5.06 -19.89 -28.79
N GLY A 27 -4.70 -19.42 -29.99
CA GLY A 27 -4.71 -18.00 -30.32
C GLY A 27 -6.11 -17.39 -30.27
N LEU A 28 -7.13 -18.10 -30.76
CA LEU A 28 -8.53 -17.69 -30.67
C LEU A 28 -9.05 -17.73 -29.22
N LEU A 29 -8.71 -18.75 -28.44
CA LEU A 29 -9.07 -18.82 -27.03
C LEU A 29 -8.43 -17.67 -26.23
N ALA A 30 -7.14 -17.41 -26.43
CA ALA A 30 -6.47 -16.27 -25.81
C ALA A 30 -7.05 -14.93 -26.28
N GLY A 31 -7.40 -14.80 -27.56
CA GLY A 31 -8.00 -13.60 -28.14
C GLY A 31 -9.45 -13.36 -27.74
N LEU A 32 -10.25 -14.40 -27.50
CA LEU A 32 -11.65 -14.31 -27.08
C LEU A 32 -11.78 -14.19 -25.55
N VAL A 33 -10.96 -14.93 -24.78
CA VAL A 33 -10.94 -14.82 -23.30
C VAL A 33 -10.24 -13.53 -22.85
N GLY A 34 -9.30 -13.00 -23.65
CA GLY A 34 -8.62 -11.73 -23.38
C GLY A 34 -9.43 -10.48 -23.73
N ARG A 35 -10.72 -10.62 -24.10
CA ARG A 35 -11.56 -9.49 -24.55
C ARG A 35 -12.73 -9.16 -23.61
N GLU A 36 -12.77 -9.72 -22.41
CA GLU A 36 -13.63 -9.22 -21.35
C GLU A 36 -12.80 -8.57 -20.24
N THR A 37 -13.03 -7.26 -20.07
CA THR A 37 -12.42 -6.27 -19.14
C THR A 37 -11.02 -5.76 -19.57
N CYS A 38 -10.79 -4.48 -19.86
CA CYS A 38 -11.42 -3.25 -19.38
C CYS A 38 -11.68 -2.25 -20.52
N GLU A 39 -12.94 -1.90 -20.73
CA GLU A 39 -13.31 -0.65 -21.39
C GLU A 39 -13.31 0.43 -20.30
N VAL A 40 -12.28 1.28 -20.30
CA VAL A 40 -12.28 2.54 -19.53
C VAL A 40 -12.99 3.55 -20.41
N ASP A 41 -14.30 3.67 -20.24
CA ASP A 41 -15.04 4.82 -20.75
C ASP A 41 -14.67 6.03 -19.89
N ARG A 42 -13.86 6.93 -20.48
CA ARG A 42 -13.62 8.27 -19.97
C ARG A 42 -14.68 9.19 -20.55
N ASP A 43 -15.69 9.53 -19.77
CA ASP A 43 -16.20 10.90 -19.75
C ASP A 43 -16.92 11.20 -18.41
N GLY A 44 -16.73 12.42 -17.91
CA GLY A 44 -17.59 12.99 -16.87
C GLY A 44 -17.03 13.08 -15.43
N SER A 45 -16.02 13.93 -15.23
CA SER A 45 -15.91 14.89 -14.12
C SER A 45 -16.47 14.50 -12.74
N SER A 46 -15.61 14.03 -11.82
CA SER A 46 -15.56 14.44 -10.40
C SER A 46 -14.20 14.05 -9.81
N ASP A 47 -13.52 14.99 -9.14
CA ASP A 47 -12.16 14.87 -8.61
C ASP A 47 -11.94 13.66 -7.69
N ALA A 48 -11.10 12.71 -8.13
CA ALA A 48 -10.40 11.77 -7.25
C ALA A 48 -9.10 11.30 -7.93
N VAL A 49 -7.95 11.74 -7.39
CA VAL A 49 -6.62 11.33 -7.86
C VAL A 49 -6.34 9.91 -7.37
N VAL A 50 -6.33 8.94 -8.28
CA VAL A 50 -5.91 7.55 -8.02
C VAL A 50 -4.51 7.36 -8.63
N ILE A 51 -3.46 7.25 -7.81
CA ILE A 51 -2.10 6.96 -8.26
C ILE A 51 -1.83 5.46 -8.10
N GLN A 52 -1.71 4.74 -9.22
CA GLN A 52 -1.15 3.38 -9.30
C GLN A 52 0.40 3.47 -9.32
N PRO A 53 1.15 2.55 -8.67
CA PRO A 53 2.61 2.59 -8.70
C PRO A 53 3.14 1.94 -9.98
N THR A 54 3.73 2.73 -10.87
CA THR A 54 4.61 2.24 -11.95
C THR A 54 6.04 2.20 -11.43
N ALA A 55 6.63 1.00 -11.39
CA ALA A 55 8.02 0.77 -10.98
C ALA A 55 9.00 1.16 -12.11
N ASP A 56 9.05 2.45 -12.45
CA ASP A 56 10.03 2.99 -13.40
C ASP A 56 11.06 3.86 -12.66
N PRO A 57 12.38 3.53 -12.68
CA PRO A 57 13.42 4.23 -11.91
C PRO A 57 13.65 5.71 -12.27
N ALA A 58 12.98 6.23 -13.31
CA ALA A 58 13.16 7.58 -13.81
C ALA A 58 11.97 8.51 -13.55
N THR A 59 10.97 8.08 -12.78
CA THR A 59 9.86 8.97 -12.40
C THR A 59 10.37 9.95 -11.34
N PRO A 60 10.41 11.27 -11.60
CA PRO A 60 10.77 12.24 -10.57
C PRO A 60 9.79 12.11 -9.41
N THR A 61 10.32 11.81 -8.22
CA THR A 61 9.53 11.91 -7.00
C THR A 61 9.00 13.34 -6.89
N PRO A 62 7.76 13.56 -6.42
CA PRO A 62 7.23 14.91 -6.24
C PRO A 62 8.06 15.75 -5.25
N TYR A 63 8.88 15.08 -4.43
CA TYR A 63 9.70 15.66 -3.39
C TYR A 63 11.20 15.44 -3.69
N PRO A 64 12.08 16.40 -3.35
CA PRO A 64 13.52 16.22 -3.46
C PRO A 64 14.01 15.06 -2.56
N PRO A 65 15.25 14.54 -2.76
CA PRO A 65 15.80 13.53 -1.88
C PRO A 65 15.86 14.00 -0.42
N GLY A 66 15.63 13.08 0.52
CA GLY A 66 15.55 13.39 1.94
C GLY A 66 15.77 12.19 2.86
N PRO A 67 15.67 12.38 4.19
CA PRO A 67 15.91 11.31 5.16
C PRO A 67 15.01 10.07 4.98
N TRP A 68 13.83 10.24 4.36
CA TRP A 68 12.89 9.16 4.06
C TRP A 68 13.36 8.19 2.98
N ASP A 69 14.38 8.53 2.20
CA ASP A 69 14.96 7.62 1.20
C ASP A 69 15.77 6.47 1.87
N ASN A 70 16.14 6.64 3.15
CA ASN A 70 16.72 5.58 3.94
C ASN A 70 15.62 4.62 4.43
N VAL A 71 15.82 3.31 4.24
CA VAL A 71 14.89 2.27 4.70
C VAL A 71 14.68 2.30 6.22
N ARG A 72 15.67 2.76 6.99
CA ARG A 72 15.55 2.90 8.45
C ARG A 72 15.10 4.31 8.82
N LEU A 73 14.21 4.39 9.81
CA LEU A 73 13.83 5.65 10.43
C LEU A 73 15.05 6.42 10.98
N PRO A 74 15.08 7.76 10.85
CA PRO A 74 16.06 8.58 11.54
C PRO A 74 15.96 8.43 13.07
N LEU A 75 17.09 8.59 13.76
CA LEU A 75 17.16 8.59 15.23
C LEU A 75 16.98 9.99 15.85
N SER A 76 16.41 10.93 15.09
CA SER A 76 16.21 12.31 15.52
C SER A 76 15.07 12.46 16.50
N LEU A 77 14.01 11.66 16.35
CA LEU A 77 12.85 11.63 17.24
C LEU A 77 12.70 10.24 17.84
N LEU A 78 12.77 10.16 19.16
CA LEU A 78 12.64 8.93 19.91
C LEU A 78 11.25 8.91 20.57
N PRO A 79 10.39 7.93 20.27
CA PRO A 79 9.08 7.86 20.90
C PRO A 79 9.19 7.46 22.38
N GLU A 80 8.47 8.17 23.22
CA GLU A 80 8.37 7.92 24.66
C GLU A 80 7.05 7.22 25.00
N THR A 81 5.93 7.71 24.47
CA THR A 81 4.59 7.15 24.72
C THR A 81 3.71 7.17 23.48
N TYR A 82 2.75 6.24 23.46
CA TYR A 82 1.71 6.14 22.44
C TYR A 82 0.36 6.05 23.14
N ASP A 83 -0.52 7.00 22.87
CA ASP A 83 -1.93 6.94 23.25
C ASP A 83 -2.74 6.51 22.02
N VAL A 84 -3.24 5.27 22.05
CA VAL A 84 -3.88 4.63 20.90
C VAL A 84 -5.36 4.40 21.17
N LEU A 85 -6.21 4.94 20.30
CA LEU A 85 -7.63 4.61 20.24
C LEU A 85 -7.91 3.79 19.00
N LEU A 86 -8.57 2.64 19.17
CA LEU A 86 -8.96 1.76 18.08
C LEU A 86 -10.46 1.43 18.18
N LYS A 87 -11.15 1.54 17.05
CA LYS A 87 -12.56 1.18 16.87
C LYS A 87 -12.67 0.20 15.72
N ILE A 88 -13.27 -0.95 15.99
CA ILE A 88 -13.40 -2.05 15.03
C ILE A 88 -14.86 -2.17 14.62
N ASP A 89 -15.10 -2.16 13.32
CA ASP A 89 -16.41 -2.37 12.72
C ASP A 89 -16.38 -3.70 11.95
N LEU A 90 -17.02 -4.71 12.53
CA LEU A 90 -17.11 -6.05 11.96
C LEU A 90 -18.27 -6.19 10.96
N GLU A 91 -19.15 -5.20 10.84
CA GLU A 91 -20.21 -5.19 9.83
C GLU A 91 -19.68 -4.66 8.50
N ASN A 92 -18.87 -3.60 8.55
CA ASN A 92 -18.26 -2.97 7.38
C ASN A 92 -16.83 -3.45 7.10
N PHE A 93 -16.28 -4.32 7.96
CA PHE A 93 -14.91 -4.85 7.88
C PHE A 93 -13.84 -3.77 7.79
N VAL A 94 -13.95 -2.75 8.63
CA VAL A 94 -12.98 -1.65 8.73
C VAL A 94 -12.62 -1.40 10.18
N PHE A 95 -11.47 -0.78 10.39
CA PHE A 95 -11.11 -0.18 11.67
C PHE A 95 -10.76 1.29 11.49
N SER A 96 -11.07 2.07 12.51
CA SER A 96 -10.71 3.48 12.59
C SER A 96 -10.08 3.77 13.93
N GLY A 97 -9.31 4.85 14.02
CA GLY A 97 -8.63 5.17 15.24
C GLY A 97 -7.86 6.46 15.17
N ASN A 98 -7.21 6.75 16.28
CA ASN A 98 -6.17 7.76 16.32
C ASN A 98 -5.01 7.28 17.18
N VAL A 99 -3.87 7.92 16.96
CA VAL A 99 -2.68 7.74 17.78
C VAL A 99 -2.08 9.10 18.08
N GLU A 100 -1.75 9.34 19.34
CA GLU A 100 -0.90 10.45 19.76
C GLU A 100 0.43 9.90 20.24
N ILE A 101 1.52 10.40 19.67
CA ILE A 101 2.89 9.94 19.93
C ILE A 101 3.65 11.08 20.59
N LEU A 102 4.08 10.90 21.83
CA LEU A 102 5.03 11.80 22.48
C LEU A 102 6.45 11.38 22.11
N MET A 103 7.26 12.31 21.61
CA MET A 103 8.61 12.04 21.13
C MET A 103 9.63 13.04 21.68
N LEU A 104 10.79 12.54 22.11
CA LEU A 104 11.96 13.32 22.44
C LEU A 104 12.78 13.63 21.18
N CYS A 105 13.09 14.91 20.96
CA CYS A 105 14.05 15.32 19.94
C CYS A 105 15.49 15.06 20.43
N ASN A 106 16.08 13.97 19.95
CA ASN A 106 17.45 13.56 20.26
C ASN A 106 18.49 14.32 19.41
N THR A 107 18.18 14.59 18.14
CA THR A 107 19.00 15.43 17.27
C THR A 107 18.11 16.37 16.46
N SER A 108 18.63 17.55 16.12
CA SER A 108 17.88 18.56 15.37
C SER A 108 17.34 17.96 14.06
N ALA A 109 16.05 18.14 13.81
CA ALA A 109 15.36 17.66 12.63
C ALA A 109 14.35 18.69 12.12
N THR A 110 13.99 18.60 10.85
CA THR A 110 13.01 19.47 10.19
C THR A 110 11.74 18.73 9.77
N GLU A 111 11.72 17.41 9.94
CA GLU A 111 10.61 16.53 9.62
C GLU A 111 10.44 15.46 10.69
N ILE A 112 9.21 15.00 10.83
CA ILE A 112 8.83 13.81 11.57
C ILE A 112 8.56 12.71 10.55
N ILE A 113 9.17 11.55 10.75
CA ILE A 113 8.99 10.39 9.86
C ILE A 113 8.51 9.24 10.72
N VAL A 114 7.36 8.67 10.37
CA VAL A 114 6.79 7.49 11.04
C VAL A 114 6.35 6.48 10.00
N HIS A 115 6.29 5.20 10.36
CA HIS A 115 5.75 4.19 9.47
C HIS A 115 4.23 4.35 9.31
N THR A 116 3.77 4.16 8.07
CA THR A 116 2.36 3.99 7.74
C THR A 116 2.24 3.06 6.54
N ASN A 117 1.32 2.10 6.61
CA ASN A 117 1.15 1.12 5.54
C ASN A 117 -0.33 0.76 5.41
N LYS A 118 -0.88 0.91 4.21
CA LYS A 118 -2.29 0.60 3.89
C LYS A 118 -3.32 1.26 4.84
N LEU A 119 -3.00 2.44 5.36
CA LEU A 119 -3.91 3.28 6.16
C LEU A 119 -4.30 4.52 5.37
N ASN A 120 -5.57 4.88 5.42
CA ASN A 120 -6.06 6.18 4.98
C ASN A 120 -5.95 7.17 6.15
N ILE A 121 -5.15 8.21 5.99
CA ILE A 121 -4.94 9.24 7.01
C ILE A 121 -5.87 10.41 6.73
N SER A 122 -6.75 10.69 7.69
CA SER A 122 -7.74 11.78 7.56
C SER A 122 -7.31 13.06 8.26
N LYS A 123 -6.41 12.95 9.25
CA LYS A 123 -5.93 14.09 10.02
C LYS A 123 -4.53 13.86 10.57
N VAL A 124 -3.71 14.90 10.52
CA VAL A 124 -2.40 14.97 11.17
C VAL A 124 -2.33 16.27 11.95
N ARG A 125 -1.84 16.24 13.19
CA ARG A 125 -1.54 17.43 14.00
C ARG A 125 -0.20 17.25 14.67
N PHE A 126 0.55 18.34 14.77
CA PHE A 126 1.86 18.36 15.38
C PHE A 126 1.91 19.51 16.37
N THR A 127 2.30 19.23 17.61
CA THR A 127 2.32 20.24 18.67
C THR A 127 3.62 20.17 19.45
N ASP A 128 4.00 21.31 20.04
CA ASP A 128 4.97 21.33 21.13
C ASP A 128 4.38 20.63 22.38
N ASP A 129 5.22 20.36 23.38
CA ASP A 129 4.80 19.66 24.60
C ASP A 129 3.78 20.45 25.44
N ASP A 130 3.77 21.77 25.34
CA ASP A 130 2.78 22.63 26.01
C ASP A 130 1.41 22.65 25.31
N GLY A 131 1.25 21.87 24.23
CA GLY A 131 0.03 21.79 23.43
C GLY A 131 -0.09 22.89 22.37
N SER A 132 0.92 23.76 22.22
CA SER A 132 0.95 24.77 21.15
C SER A 132 0.98 24.09 19.80
N ALA A 133 -0.04 24.37 18.99
CA ALA A 133 -0.13 23.84 17.63
C ALA A 133 0.97 24.42 16.74
N ARG A 134 1.58 23.55 15.94
CA ARG A 134 2.45 23.96 14.84
C ARG A 134 1.70 23.87 13.53
N ASP A 135 1.90 24.86 12.68
CA ASP A 135 1.33 24.87 11.34
C ASP A 135 1.97 23.75 10.53
N ILE A 136 1.19 22.71 10.25
CA ILE A 136 1.51 21.70 9.26
C ILE A 136 0.92 22.20 7.95
N THR A 137 1.78 22.60 7.01
CA THR A 137 1.33 23.03 5.68
C THR A 137 0.86 21.87 4.83
N ASP A 138 1.57 20.74 4.91
CA ASP A 138 1.30 19.52 4.14
C ASP A 138 1.99 18.31 4.79
N TYR A 139 1.65 17.11 4.37
CA TYR A 139 2.37 15.86 4.67
C TYR A 139 2.29 14.93 3.46
N TRP A 140 3.20 13.96 3.35
CA TRP A 140 3.16 13.02 2.23
C TRP A 140 3.54 11.60 2.62
N PHE A 141 3.25 10.68 1.71
CA PHE A 141 3.60 9.28 1.83
C PHE A 141 4.81 8.96 0.99
N HIS A 142 5.90 8.51 1.62
CA HIS A 142 6.99 7.86 0.92
C HIS A 142 6.71 6.35 0.86
N LEU A 143 5.92 5.97 -0.15
CA LEU A 143 5.40 4.61 -0.31
C LEU A 143 6.48 3.51 -0.37
N PRO A 144 7.67 3.70 -1.00
CA PRO A 144 8.69 2.65 -1.07
C PRO A 144 9.12 2.13 0.30
N ASN A 145 9.30 3.03 1.28
CA ASN A 145 9.69 2.67 2.64
C ASN A 145 8.51 2.71 3.64
N GLN A 146 7.28 2.85 3.14
CA GLN A 146 6.06 2.86 3.95
C GLN A 146 6.11 3.92 5.06
N PHE A 147 6.44 5.16 4.69
CA PHE A 147 6.52 6.29 5.62
C PHE A 147 5.44 7.34 5.39
N LEU A 148 4.99 7.92 6.49
CA LEU A 148 4.36 9.24 6.57
C LEU A 148 5.46 10.24 6.93
N VAL A 149 5.62 11.28 6.12
CA VAL A 149 6.56 12.38 6.38
C VAL A 149 5.78 13.65 6.66
N VAL A 150 6.06 14.26 7.82
CA VAL A 150 5.39 15.47 8.32
C VAL A 150 6.45 16.55 8.55
N PRO A 151 6.52 17.60 7.72
CA PRO A 151 7.35 18.77 7.97
C PRO A 151 7.02 19.43 9.30
N ALA A 152 8.05 19.79 10.06
CA ALA A 152 7.92 20.52 11.32
C ALA A 152 7.74 22.03 11.13
N GLY A 153 7.92 22.54 9.90
CA GLY A 153 7.93 23.96 9.53
C GLY A 153 9.15 24.75 10.05
N LYS A 154 9.57 24.46 11.27
CA LYS A 154 10.79 24.98 11.92
C LYS A 154 11.56 23.82 12.54
N ALA A 155 12.89 23.96 12.60
CA ALA A 155 13.76 22.97 13.22
C ALA A 155 13.30 22.63 14.66
N LEU A 156 13.26 21.33 14.94
CA LEU A 156 12.97 20.78 16.26
C LEU A 156 14.19 20.97 17.17
N ARG A 157 13.94 21.34 18.42
CA ARG A 157 15.00 21.65 19.38
C ARG A 157 15.38 20.39 20.14
N VAL A 158 16.68 20.11 20.18
CA VAL A 158 17.23 18.97 20.93
C VAL A 158 16.84 19.07 22.41
N GLY A 159 16.45 17.93 22.99
CA GLY A 159 16.00 17.81 24.38
C GLY A 159 14.54 18.22 24.60
N GLN A 160 13.81 18.69 23.57
CA GLN A 160 12.39 19.01 23.69
C GLN A 160 11.50 17.84 23.30
N MET A 161 10.33 17.80 23.93
CA MET A 161 9.26 16.85 23.62
C MET A 161 8.28 17.46 22.61
N TYR A 162 7.73 16.60 21.76
CA TYR A 162 6.75 16.96 20.74
C TYR A 162 5.67 15.89 20.64
N ARG A 163 4.45 16.28 20.25
CA ARG A 163 3.35 15.35 19.99
C ARG A 163 2.98 15.29 18.52
N LEU A 164 2.90 14.08 17.97
CA LEU A 164 2.30 13.80 16.68
C LEU A 164 0.98 13.08 16.88
N TYR A 165 -0.10 13.68 16.43
CA TYR A 165 -1.44 13.09 16.43
C TYR A 165 -1.85 12.71 15.01
N VAL A 166 -2.33 11.49 14.81
CA VAL A 166 -2.75 10.96 13.50
C VAL A 166 -4.11 10.25 13.63
N GLU A 167 -5.09 10.63 12.80
CA GLU A 167 -6.36 9.90 12.64
C GLU A 167 -6.29 9.02 11.39
N PHE A 168 -6.62 7.74 11.55
CA PHE A 168 -6.49 6.74 10.50
C PHE A 168 -7.72 5.85 10.36
N VAL A 169 -7.90 5.32 9.15
CA VAL A 169 -8.85 4.26 8.81
C VAL A 169 -8.11 3.18 8.01
N GLY A 170 -8.37 1.92 8.31
CA GLY A 170 -7.81 0.78 7.58
C GLY A 170 -8.84 -0.32 7.36
N PRO A 171 -8.66 -1.16 6.33
CA PRO A 171 -9.52 -2.31 6.10
C PRO A 171 -9.15 -3.47 7.04
N LEU A 172 -10.15 -4.23 7.50
CA LEU A 172 -9.91 -5.56 8.05
C LEU A 172 -9.83 -6.55 6.88
N LYS A 173 -8.70 -7.25 6.77
CA LYS A 173 -8.45 -8.25 5.73
C LYS A 173 -8.17 -9.60 6.35
N ASP A 174 -8.38 -10.67 5.60
CA ASP A 174 -8.07 -12.05 5.97
C ASP A 174 -6.66 -12.48 5.52
N ASP A 175 -5.74 -11.52 5.36
CA ASP A 175 -4.38 -11.75 4.84
C ASP A 175 -3.34 -12.11 5.92
N LEU A 176 -3.79 -12.33 7.16
CA LEU A 176 -2.99 -12.69 8.34
C LEU A 176 -1.90 -11.64 8.70
N ALA A 177 -2.00 -10.42 8.18
CA ALA A 177 -1.03 -9.36 8.43
C ALA A 177 -1.67 -8.19 9.19
N GLY A 178 -0.97 -7.69 10.22
CA GLY A 178 -1.41 -6.51 10.98
C GLY A 178 -2.69 -6.79 11.78
N LEU A 179 -3.65 -5.87 11.68
CA LEU A 179 -4.99 -6.05 12.25
C LEU A 179 -5.88 -6.74 11.20
N TYR A 180 -6.16 -8.02 11.43
CA TYR A 180 -6.78 -8.90 10.44
C TYR A 180 -8.11 -9.49 10.94
N LEU A 181 -8.93 -9.90 9.98
CA LEU A 181 -10.17 -10.63 10.21
C LEU A 181 -9.86 -12.12 10.35
N SER A 182 -10.39 -12.75 11.40
CA SER A 182 -10.39 -14.20 11.58
C SER A 182 -11.83 -14.67 11.75
N GLN A 183 -12.16 -15.84 11.20
CA GLN A 183 -13.49 -16.43 11.29
C GLN A 183 -13.43 -17.84 11.86
N TYR A 184 -14.47 -18.25 12.58
CA TYR A 184 -14.64 -19.62 13.08
C TYR A 184 -16.05 -20.12 12.85
N THR A 185 -16.23 -21.44 12.83
CA THR A 185 -17.55 -22.07 12.72
C THR A 185 -18.13 -22.29 14.11
N GLY A 186 -19.32 -21.74 14.35
CA GLY A 186 -20.08 -21.97 15.59
C GLY A 186 -20.62 -23.40 15.69
N SER A 187 -21.07 -23.78 16.88
CA SER A 187 -21.71 -25.09 17.12
C SER A 187 -23.02 -25.28 16.36
N ASP A 188 -23.63 -24.18 15.91
CA ASP A 188 -24.80 -24.12 15.03
C ASP A 188 -24.44 -24.28 13.54
N GLY A 189 -23.14 -24.36 13.20
CA GLY A 189 -22.64 -24.47 11.84
C GLY A 189 -22.47 -23.13 11.10
N ASN A 190 -22.79 -22.01 11.74
CA ASN A 190 -22.69 -20.68 11.11
C ASN A 190 -21.29 -20.07 11.32
N PRO A 191 -20.74 -19.31 10.34
CA PRO A 191 -19.50 -18.57 10.52
C PRO A 191 -19.70 -17.40 11.51
N ARG A 192 -18.65 -17.09 12.28
CA ARG A 192 -18.59 -16.01 13.27
C ARG A 192 -17.22 -15.33 13.24
#